data_AF-A0A2V5X7R0-F1
#
_entry.id   AF-A0A2V5X7R0-F1
#
_cell.length_a   1.000
_cell.length_b   1.000
_cell.length_c   1.000
_cell.angle_alpha   90.00
_cell.angle_beta   90.00
_cell.angle_gamma   90.00
#
_symmetry.space_group_name_H-M   'P 1'
#
loop_
_entity.id
_entity.type
_entity.pdbx_description
1 polymer ?
#
loop_
_entity_poly.entity_id
_entity_poly.type
_entity_poly.pdbx_seq_one_letter_code
_entity_poly.pdbx_strand_id
1 'polypeptide(L)'
;MHPSGLWKPVLGGLLLALAIYIGGFKFDQHLRTRRGPWQVTFTADQSGAPAIIVNQPKLAIANLKIVFTSETTTNAPGTVAFDYPEKPVPFGKVKFEDLTYLPGTVTFDFFGHEIELIPRTLYINRKARPWQGNATITLTPADKPAALPEPTPGKKRY
;
A
#
# COMPACT_ATOMS: atom_id res chain seq x y z
N MET A 1 6.64 63.31 1.41
CA MET A 1 5.81 62.09 1.34
C MET A 1 6.38 61.08 2.33
N HIS A 2 5.75 60.86 3.48
CA HIS A 2 6.15 59.77 4.37
C HIS A 2 5.72 58.44 3.72
N PRO A 3 6.63 57.48 3.52
CA PRO A 3 6.23 56.16 3.04
C PRO A 3 5.33 55.56 4.12
N SER A 4 4.07 55.34 3.78
CA SER A 4 3.09 54.75 4.67
C SER A 4 3.61 53.40 5.18
N GLY A 5 3.39 53.13 6.47
CA GLY A 5 3.84 51.94 7.19
C GLY A 5 3.16 50.63 6.74
N LEU A 6 2.94 50.45 5.44
CA LEU A 6 2.26 49.32 4.81
C LEU A 6 3.06 48.02 4.96
N TRP A 7 4.37 48.10 5.18
CA TRP A 7 5.23 46.91 5.33
C TRP A 7 4.93 46.09 6.58
N LYS A 8 4.49 46.71 7.68
CA LYS A 8 4.16 46.01 8.94
C LYS A 8 2.94 45.08 8.81
N PRO A 9 1.77 45.52 8.31
CA PRO A 9 0.63 44.63 8.11
C PRO A 9 0.90 43.58 7.02
N VAL A 10 1.66 43.92 5.97
CA VAL A 10 2.06 42.95 4.93
C VAL A 10 2.94 41.85 5.52
N LEU A 11 3.97 42.20 6.30
CA LEU A 11 4.83 41.23 6.97
C LEU A 11 4.05 40.39 8.00
N GLY A 12 3.16 41.03 8.77
CA GLY A 12 2.29 40.32 9.71
C GLY A 12 1.39 39.29 9.02
N GLY A 13 0.76 39.67 7.90
CA GLY A 13 -0.04 38.76 7.09
C GLY A 13 0.77 37.61 6.49
N LEU A 14 1.97 37.89 5.98
CA LEU A 14 2.89 36.87 5.45
C LEU A 14 3.28 35.84 6.53
N LEU A 15 3.65 36.31 7.73
CA LEU A 15 4.04 35.43 8.83
C LEU A 15 2.86 34.58 9.32
N LEU A 16 1.65 35.15 9.38
CA LEU A 16 0.44 34.41 9.72
C LEU A 16 0.13 33.34 8.68
N ALA A 17 0.18 33.69 7.39
CA ALA A 17 -0.04 32.74 6.30
C ALA A 17 0.98 31.59 6.33
N LEU A 18 2.25 31.90 6.58
CA LEU A 18 3.32 30.90 6.72
C LEU A 18 3.07 29.98 7.92
N ALA A 19 2.66 30.53 9.07
CA ALA A 19 2.35 29.74 10.26
C ALA A 19 1.18 28.78 10.03
N ILE A 20 0.10 29.26 9.39
CA ILE A 20 -1.07 28.43 9.04
C ILE A 20 -0.66 27.32 8.07
N TYR A 21 0.11 27.65 7.03
CA TYR A 21 0.57 26.67 6.05
C TYR A 21 1.41 25.58 6.69
N ILE A 22 2.42 25.95 7.49
CA ILE A 22 3.29 24.98 8.17
C ILE A 22 2.47 24.11 9.12
N GLY A 23 1.59 24.70 9.93
CA GLY A 23 0.74 23.97 10.86
C GLY A 23 -0.17 22.98 10.16
N GLY A 24 -0.87 23.42 9.12
CA GLY A 24 -1.75 22.58 8.30
C GLY A 24 -1.00 21.44 7.62
N PHE A 25 0.15 21.74 6.99
CA PHE A 25 0.97 20.74 6.32
C PHE A 25 1.49 19.68 7.30
N LYS A 26 2.01 20.08 8.46
CA LYS A 26 2.51 19.15 9.48
C LYS A 26 1.39 18.28 10.06
N PHE A 27 0.22 18.88 10.28
CA PHE A 27 -0.95 18.15 10.76
C PHE A 27 -1.44 17.11 9.75
N ASP A 28 -1.58 17.50 8.48
CA ASP A 28 -1.94 16.58 7.39
C ASP A 28 -0.91 15.44 7.28
N GLN A 29 0.39 15.77 7.20
CA GLN A 29 1.45 14.77 7.13
C GLN A 29 1.40 13.79 8.32
N HIS A 30 1.11 14.29 9.54
CA HIS A 30 0.92 13.44 10.70
C HIS A 30 -0.29 12.50 10.52
N LEU A 31 -1.45 13.01 10.11
CA LEU A 31 -2.64 12.18 9.89
C LEU A 31 -2.41 11.10 8.82
N ARG A 32 -1.70 11.43 7.75
CA ARG A 32 -1.36 10.52 6.65
C ARG A 32 -0.47 9.37 7.09
N THR A 33 0.47 9.61 8.02
CA THR A 33 1.52 8.64 8.37
C THR A 33 1.34 7.95 9.72
N ARG A 34 0.56 8.50 10.65
CA ARG A 34 0.46 8.04 12.05
C ARG A 34 0.05 6.57 12.27
N ARG A 35 -0.55 5.91 11.28
CA ARG A 35 -0.97 4.50 11.38
C ARG A 35 0.08 3.51 10.86
N GLY A 36 1.10 3.99 10.17
CA GLY A 36 2.16 3.18 9.57
C GLY A 36 1.71 2.37 8.34
N PRO A 37 2.67 1.99 7.47
CA PRO A 37 2.39 1.33 6.20
C PRO A 37 2.06 -0.16 6.37
N TRP A 38 1.62 -0.80 5.29
CA TRP A 38 1.77 -2.26 5.15
C TRP A 38 3.25 -2.61 5.04
N GLN A 39 3.69 -3.64 5.76
CA GLN A 39 5.02 -4.22 5.64
C GLN A 39 4.89 -5.62 5.06
N VAL A 40 5.43 -5.84 3.87
CA VAL A 40 5.36 -7.12 3.17
C VAL A 40 6.77 -7.66 2.99
N THR A 41 7.06 -8.77 3.66
CA THR A 41 8.31 -9.51 3.48
C THR A 41 8.12 -10.59 2.43
N PHE A 42 8.90 -10.52 1.37
CA PHE A 42 8.98 -11.49 0.28
C PHE A 42 10.06 -12.51 0.65
N THR A 43 9.71 -13.79 0.64
CA THR A 43 10.56 -14.89 1.06
C THR A 43 10.23 -16.17 0.29
N ALA A 44 10.93 -17.25 0.59
CA ALA A 44 10.53 -18.61 0.26
C ALA A 44 10.09 -19.37 1.52
N ASP A 45 9.22 -20.35 1.33
CA ASP A 45 8.87 -21.34 2.35
C ASP A 45 9.93 -22.46 2.44
N GLN A 46 9.82 -23.37 3.41
CA GLN A 46 10.74 -24.51 3.59
C GLN A 46 10.85 -25.40 2.34
N SER A 47 9.79 -25.46 1.54
CA SER A 47 9.74 -26.16 0.25
C SER A 47 10.38 -25.40 -0.92
N GLY A 48 10.86 -24.17 -0.70
CA GLY A 48 11.34 -23.27 -1.74
C GLY A 48 10.23 -22.48 -2.46
N ALA A 49 8.95 -22.76 -2.16
CA ALA A 49 7.83 -22.04 -2.74
C ALA A 49 7.83 -20.55 -2.36
N PRO A 50 7.56 -19.60 -3.28
CA PRO A 50 7.44 -18.19 -2.96
C PRO A 50 6.39 -17.95 -1.87
N ALA A 51 6.70 -17.04 -0.95
CA ALA A 51 5.79 -16.66 0.11
C ALA A 51 5.92 -15.17 0.42
N ILE A 52 4.83 -14.59 0.91
CA ILE A 52 4.85 -13.26 1.53
C ILE A 52 4.45 -13.36 2.99
N ILE A 53 5.00 -12.48 3.82
CA ILE A 53 4.61 -12.29 5.22
C ILE A 53 4.14 -10.85 5.37
N VAL A 54 2.88 -10.68 5.77
CA VAL A 54 2.23 -9.38 5.90
C VAL A 54 2.16 -8.98 7.37
N ASN A 55 2.60 -7.75 7.65
CA ASN A 55 2.57 -7.13 8.96
C ASN A 55 1.94 -5.72 8.88
N GLN A 56 1.11 -5.40 9.87
CA GLN A 56 0.56 -4.07 10.11
C GLN A 56 0.32 -3.89 11.64
N PRO A 57 1.25 -3.21 12.35
CA PRO A 57 1.20 -3.14 13.81
C PRO A 57 -0.03 -2.42 14.38
N LYS A 58 -0.50 -1.34 13.73
CA LYS A 58 -1.63 -0.53 14.23
C LYS A 58 -2.97 -1.27 14.18
N LEU A 59 -3.08 -2.27 13.31
CA LEU A 59 -4.22 -3.17 13.13
C LEU A 59 -4.03 -4.51 13.85
N ALA A 60 -2.94 -4.68 14.62
CA ALA A 60 -2.56 -5.93 15.27
C ALA A 60 -2.45 -7.14 14.30
N ILE A 61 -2.06 -6.88 13.05
CA ILE A 61 -1.79 -7.91 12.05
C ILE A 61 -0.29 -8.21 12.11
N ALA A 62 0.06 -9.44 12.49
CA ALA A 62 1.44 -9.89 12.57
C ALA A 62 1.58 -11.26 11.92
N ASN A 63 2.68 -11.48 11.19
CA ASN A 63 3.11 -12.75 10.63
C ASN A 63 2.05 -13.51 9.82
N LEU A 64 1.13 -12.80 9.14
CA LEU A 64 0.24 -13.47 8.21
C LEU A 64 1.07 -13.94 7.02
N LYS A 65 1.22 -15.25 6.84
CA LYS A 65 2.00 -15.84 5.76
C LYS A 65 1.07 -16.32 4.64
N ILE A 66 1.39 -15.97 3.41
CA ILE A 66 0.71 -16.48 2.21
C ILE A 66 1.76 -17.20 1.36
N VAL A 67 1.54 -18.49 1.09
CA VAL A 67 2.46 -19.36 0.34
C VAL A 67 1.85 -19.68 -1.01
N PHE A 68 2.61 -19.47 -2.08
CA PHE A 68 2.22 -19.76 -3.46
C PHE A 68 2.86 -21.08 -3.89
N THR A 69 2.14 -22.18 -3.68
CA THR A 69 2.64 -23.52 -4.00
C THR A 69 2.73 -23.75 -5.50
N SER A 70 3.71 -24.56 -5.91
CA SER A 70 4.00 -24.86 -7.33
C SER A 70 4.39 -23.65 -8.18
N GLU A 71 4.70 -22.50 -7.55
CA GLU A 71 5.28 -21.33 -8.20
C GLU A 71 6.78 -21.24 -7.88
N THR A 72 7.53 -20.48 -8.67
CA THR A 72 8.98 -20.28 -8.47
C THR A 72 9.35 -18.82 -8.59
N THR A 73 10.29 -18.35 -7.77
CA THR A 73 10.89 -17.02 -7.87
C THR A 73 12.41 -17.13 -7.86
N THR A 74 13.07 -16.28 -8.64
CA THR A 74 14.54 -16.21 -8.73
C THR A 74 15.13 -15.01 -8.00
N ASN A 75 14.27 -14.08 -7.55
CA ASN A 75 14.70 -12.83 -6.93
C ASN A 75 14.99 -13.01 -5.44
N ALA A 76 15.93 -12.21 -4.93
CA ALA A 76 16.33 -12.23 -3.54
C ALA A 76 15.17 -11.85 -2.60
N PRO A 77 15.06 -12.48 -1.41
CA PRO A 77 14.12 -12.07 -0.38
C PRO A 77 14.32 -10.60 0.02
N GLY A 78 13.25 -9.95 0.45
CA GLY A 78 13.30 -8.55 0.85
C GLY A 78 12.02 -8.08 1.52
N THR A 79 12.09 -7.03 2.32
CA THR A 79 10.90 -6.41 2.93
C THR A 79 10.62 -5.08 2.28
N VAL A 80 9.38 -4.89 1.84
CA VAL A 80 8.90 -3.62 1.28
C VAL A 80 7.88 -3.03 2.25
N ALA A 81 8.17 -1.81 2.71
CA ALA A 81 7.21 -0.98 3.42
C ALA A 81 6.48 -0.08 2.40
N PHE A 82 5.16 -0.18 2.32
CA PHE A 82 4.32 0.61 1.41
C PHE A 82 3.99 1.98 2.04
N ASP A 83 5.01 2.83 2.17
CA ASP A 83 4.94 4.21 2.67
C ASP A 83 5.21 5.28 1.60
N TYR A 84 5.57 4.84 0.39
CA TYR A 84 5.84 5.66 -0.77
C TYR A 84 5.43 4.88 -2.04
N PRO A 85 4.86 5.54 -3.05
CA PRO A 85 4.36 4.86 -4.24
C PRO A 85 5.47 4.27 -5.12
N GLU A 86 5.07 3.34 -5.99
CA GLU A 86 5.84 2.72 -7.07
C GLU A 86 7.13 2.04 -6.60
N LYS A 87 7.13 1.54 -5.37
CA LYS A 87 8.26 0.75 -4.87
C LYS A 87 8.38 -0.57 -5.63
N PRO A 88 9.61 -0.94 -6.07
CA PRO A 88 9.82 -2.24 -6.68
C PRO A 88 9.59 -3.35 -5.65
N VAL A 89 8.99 -4.45 -6.11
CA VAL A 89 8.75 -5.65 -5.32
C VAL A 89 9.62 -6.81 -5.82
N PRO A 90 10.12 -7.69 -4.94
CA PRO A 90 10.94 -8.84 -5.35
C PRO A 90 10.25 -9.80 -6.33
N PHE A 91 8.94 -9.98 -6.29
CA PHE A 91 8.22 -10.77 -7.29
C PHE A 91 6.76 -10.33 -7.42
N GLY A 92 6.13 -10.75 -8.52
CA GLY A 92 4.80 -10.30 -8.90
C GLY A 92 4.78 -8.82 -9.29
N LYS A 93 3.60 -8.20 -9.19
CA LYS A 93 3.39 -6.78 -9.50
C LYS A 93 2.40 -6.14 -8.54
N VAL A 94 2.60 -4.87 -8.25
CA VAL A 94 1.59 -4.01 -7.61
C VAL A 94 0.62 -3.58 -8.70
N LYS A 95 -0.65 -3.99 -8.60
CA LYS A 95 -1.72 -3.61 -9.53
C LYS A 95 -2.31 -2.24 -9.18
N PHE A 96 -2.38 -1.93 -7.90
CA PHE A 96 -2.97 -0.71 -7.39
C PHE A 96 -2.44 -0.43 -5.99
N GLU A 97 -2.26 0.84 -5.67
CA GLU A 97 -2.00 1.30 -4.32
C GLU A 97 -2.61 2.68 -4.09
N ASP A 98 -3.20 2.87 -2.91
CA ASP A 98 -3.58 4.18 -2.39
C ASP A 98 -2.89 4.36 -1.05
N LEU A 99 -1.83 5.17 -1.05
CA LEU A 99 -0.99 5.48 0.11
C LEU A 99 -1.25 6.90 0.64
N THR A 100 -2.41 7.49 0.31
CA THR A 100 -2.76 8.84 0.78
C THR A 100 -2.79 8.90 2.31
N TYR A 101 -3.46 7.91 2.92
CA TYR A 101 -3.48 7.69 4.37
C TYR A 101 -3.11 6.25 4.69
N LEU A 102 -2.04 6.07 5.45
CA LEU A 102 -1.54 4.74 5.78
C LEU A 102 -2.47 3.97 6.74
N PRO A 103 -2.50 2.62 6.69
CA PRO A 103 -1.71 1.79 5.77
C PRO A 103 -2.25 1.78 4.33
N GLY A 104 -3.41 2.37 4.08
CA GLY A 104 -3.97 2.48 2.75
C GLY A 104 -4.43 1.15 2.16
N THR A 105 -4.56 1.12 0.84
CA THR A 105 -4.88 -0.09 0.07
C THR A 105 -3.67 -0.46 -0.77
N VAL A 106 -3.33 -1.75 -0.82
CA VAL A 106 -2.32 -2.27 -1.75
C VAL A 106 -2.82 -3.57 -2.35
N THR A 107 -2.89 -3.63 -3.67
CA THR A 107 -3.34 -4.78 -4.44
C THR A 107 -2.21 -5.32 -5.29
N PHE A 108 -1.96 -6.61 -5.15
CA PHE A 108 -0.92 -7.34 -5.85
C PHE A 108 -1.50 -8.33 -6.83
N ASP A 109 -0.71 -8.64 -7.84
CA ASP A 109 -0.83 -9.86 -8.63
C ASP A 109 0.46 -10.67 -8.47
N PHE A 110 0.32 -11.80 -7.79
CA PHE A 110 1.37 -12.77 -7.56
C PHE A 110 1.04 -14.05 -8.33
N PHE A 111 1.71 -14.27 -9.45
CA PHE A 111 1.55 -15.48 -10.26
C PHE A 111 0.11 -15.70 -10.75
N GLY A 112 -0.68 -14.62 -10.92
CA GLY A 112 -2.11 -14.68 -11.26
C GLY A 112 -3.05 -14.68 -10.04
N HIS A 113 -2.53 -14.76 -8.81
CA HIS A 113 -3.31 -14.56 -7.59
C HIS A 113 -3.44 -13.08 -7.27
N GLU A 114 -4.66 -12.64 -7.01
CA GLU A 114 -4.94 -11.26 -6.62
C GLU A 114 -5.01 -11.17 -5.09
N ILE A 115 -4.07 -10.45 -4.49
CA ILE A 115 -4.02 -10.23 -3.04
C ILE A 115 -4.21 -8.75 -2.77
N GLU A 116 -5.28 -8.39 -2.07
CA GLU A 116 -5.59 -7.01 -1.75
C GLU A 116 -5.61 -6.82 -0.24
N LEU A 117 -4.72 -5.94 0.24
CA LEU A 117 -4.56 -5.57 1.64
C LEU A 117 -5.33 -4.28 1.88
N ILE A 118 -6.44 -4.37 2.62
CA ILE A 118 -7.16 -3.19 3.10
C ILE A 118 -7.35 -3.25 4.62
N PRO A 119 -7.44 -2.11 5.32
CA PRO A 119 -7.43 -2.10 6.79
C PRO A 119 -8.52 -2.96 7.42
N ARG A 120 -9.70 -3.04 6.78
CA ARG A 120 -10.87 -3.74 7.31
C ARG A 120 -10.87 -5.25 7.05
N THR A 121 -10.24 -5.72 5.98
CA THR A 121 -10.30 -7.14 5.57
C THR A 121 -9.18 -7.44 4.59
N LEU A 122 -8.75 -8.70 4.55
CA LEU A 122 -7.92 -9.21 3.48
C LEU A 122 -8.82 -9.67 2.33
N TYR A 123 -8.45 -9.39 1.08
CA TYR A 123 -9.05 -10.04 -0.08
C TYR A 123 -8.01 -10.95 -0.74
N ILE A 124 -8.42 -12.19 -1.01
CA ILE A 124 -7.63 -13.16 -1.77
C ILE A 124 -8.50 -13.67 -2.91
N ASN A 125 -8.02 -13.48 -4.14
CA ASN A 125 -8.70 -13.88 -5.37
C ASN A 125 -10.18 -13.41 -5.37
N ARG A 126 -10.39 -12.12 -5.03
CA ARG A 126 -11.69 -11.43 -4.93
C ARG A 126 -12.64 -11.93 -3.84
N LYS A 127 -12.17 -12.80 -2.94
CA LYS A 127 -12.94 -13.28 -1.79
C LYS A 127 -12.45 -12.62 -0.51
N ALA A 128 -13.37 -12.00 0.23
CA ALA A 128 -13.07 -11.41 1.52
C ALA A 128 -12.70 -12.49 2.53
N ARG A 129 -11.65 -12.24 3.31
CA ARG A 129 -11.19 -13.06 4.42
C ARG A 129 -10.90 -12.14 5.62
N PRO A 130 -11.36 -12.49 6.83
CA PRO A 130 -10.99 -11.73 8.01
C PRO A 130 -9.48 -11.80 8.22
N TRP A 131 -8.91 -10.74 8.80
CA TRP A 131 -7.51 -10.75 9.22
C TRP A 131 -7.31 -11.79 10.33
N GLN A 132 -6.32 -12.66 10.15
CA GLN A 132 -5.93 -13.68 11.13
C GLN A 132 -4.42 -13.60 11.30
N GLY A 133 -3.96 -13.00 12.40
CA GLY A 133 -2.53 -12.93 12.72
C GLY A 133 -1.93 -14.33 12.91
N ASN A 134 -0.66 -14.49 12.53
CA ASN A 134 0.10 -15.73 12.57
C ASN A 134 -0.49 -16.90 11.75
N ALA A 135 -1.54 -16.66 10.97
CA ALA A 135 -2.10 -17.67 10.08
C ALA A 135 -1.18 -17.88 8.88
N THR A 136 -1.16 -19.12 8.38
CA THR A 136 -0.55 -19.46 7.10
C THR A 136 -1.66 -19.84 6.12
N ILE A 137 -1.70 -19.17 4.98
CA ILE A 137 -2.64 -19.42 3.89
C ILE A 137 -1.85 -19.99 2.72
N THR A 138 -2.23 -21.17 2.26
CA THR A 138 -1.63 -21.80 1.08
C THR A 138 -2.52 -21.58 -0.12
N LEU A 139 -1.94 -21.10 -1.22
CA LEU A 139 -2.59 -20.92 -2.51
C LEU A 139 -1.95 -21.85 -3.53
N THR A 140 -2.81 -22.53 -4.29
CA THR A 140 -2.45 -23.45 -5.36
C THR A 140 -2.85 -22.83 -6.70
N PRO A 141 -2.31 -23.33 -7.84
CA PRO A 141 -2.74 -22.86 -9.15
C PRO A 141 -4.25 -22.96 -9.43
N ALA A 142 -4.95 -23.90 -8.78
CA ALA A 142 -6.40 -24.07 -8.92
C ALA A 142 -7.20 -22.95 -8.23
N ASP A 143 -6.60 -22.21 -7.28
CA ASP A 143 -7.25 -21.11 -6.57
C ASP A 143 -7.27 -19.80 -7.35
N LYS A 144 -6.57 -19.74 -8.50
CA LYS A 144 -6.46 -18.52 -9.31
C LYS A 144 -7.85 -18.05 -9.75
N PRO A 145 -8.16 -16.75 -9.63
CA PRO A 145 -9.44 -16.23 -10.05
C PRO A 145 -9.55 -16.29 -11.58
N ALA A 146 -10.77 -16.38 -12.10
CA ALA A 146 -11.00 -16.21 -13.53
C ALA A 146 -10.45 -14.87 -14.02
N ALA A 147 -9.84 -14.87 -15.20
CA ALA A 147 -9.40 -13.65 -15.86
C ALA A 147 -10.58 -12.69 -15.99
N LEU A 148 -10.36 -11.41 -15.67
CA LEU A 148 -11.37 -10.39 -15.95
C LEU A 148 -11.43 -10.19 -17.46
N PRO A 149 -12.63 -9.92 -18.02
CA PRO A 149 -12.73 -9.50 -19.41
C PRO A 149 -11.90 -8.22 -19.60
N GLU A 150 -11.15 -8.15 -20.70
CA GLU A 150 -10.42 -6.91 -21.03
C GLU A 150 -11.42 -5.77 -21.19
N PRO A 151 -11.15 -4.58 -20.62
CA PRO A 151 -11.99 -3.43 -20.87
C PRO A 151 -11.99 -3.15 -22.37
N THR A 152 -13.17 -3.22 -22.98
CA THR A 152 -13.33 -2.90 -24.41
C THR A 152 -12.84 -1.47 -24.61
N PRO A 153 -11.95 -1.19 -25.58
CA PRO A 153 -11.48 0.16 -25.83
C PRO A 153 -12.69 1.07 -26.06
N GLY A 154 -12.93 1.99 -25.13
CA GLY A 154 -13.99 2.97 -25.29
C GLY A 154 -13.70 3.78 -26.55
N LYS A 155 -14.69 3.90 -27.47
CA LYS A 155 -14.57 4.82 -28.61
C LYS A 155 -14.17 6.19 -28.06
N LYS A 156 -12.98 6.67 -28.45
CA LYS A 156 -12.55 8.04 -28.14
C LYS A 156 -13.63 8.98 -28.66
N ARG A 157 -14.35 9.64 -27.75
CA ARG A 157 -15.18 10.79 -28.11
C ARG A 157 -14.21 11.95 -28.32
N TYR A 158 -13.92 12.23 -29.59
CA TYR A 158 -13.30 13.48 -30.02
C TYR A 158 -14.35 14.58 -30.07
#